data_AF-A0A917XIX4-F1
#
_entry.id   AF-A0A917XIX4-F1
#
_cell.length_a   1.000
_cell.length_b   1.000
_cell.length_c   1.000
_cell.angle_alpha   90.00
_cell.angle_beta   90.00
_cell.angle_gamma   90.00
#
_symmetry.space_group_name_H-M   'P 1'
#
loop_
_entity.id
_entity.type
_entity.pdbx_description
1 polymer ?
#
loop_
_entity_poly.entity_id
_entity_poly.type
_entity_poly.pdbx_seq_one_letter_code
_entity_poly.pdbx_strand_id
1 'polypeptide(L)' 'MSAPTEDTSTMSPECALAHRPGYSKLHQDCRQTRDIPLPQSRGILLVPRCTCSHHRYTSPG' A
#
# COMPACT_ATOMS: atom_id res chain seq x y z
N MET A 1 22.71 11.90 7.47
CA MET A 1 21.36 12.43 7.16
C MET A 1 20.38 11.27 7.34
N SER A 2 19.49 11.34 8.32
CA SER A 2 18.44 10.34 8.50
C SER A 2 17.33 10.64 7.49
N ALA A 3 17.07 9.73 6.56
CA ALA A 3 15.94 9.85 5.66
C ALA A 3 14.64 9.82 6.50
N PRO A 4 13.59 10.59 6.13
CA PRO A 4 12.29 10.45 6.75
C PRO A 4 11.82 9.00 6.56
N THR A 5 11.67 8.28 7.68
CA THR A 5 10.99 6.98 7.69
C THR A 5 9.50 7.27 7.56
N GLU A 6 9.01 7.26 6.33
CA GLU A 6 7.58 7.16 6.08
C GLU A 6 7.07 5.85 6.70
N ASP A 7 5.95 5.94 7.41
CA ASP A 7 5.30 4.76 7.97
C ASP A 7 4.73 3.92 6.81
N THR A 8 5.45 2.85 6.45
CA THR A 8 5.08 1.95 5.36
C THR A 8 4.15 0.82 5.83
N SER A 9 3.71 0.82 7.09
CA SER A 9 2.92 -0.29 7.67
C SER A 9 1.58 -0.51 6.97
N THR A 10 1.06 0.53 6.31
CA THR A 10 -0.20 0.52 5.54
C THR A 10 0.03 0.42 4.03
N MET A 11 1.27 0.19 3.59
CA MET A 11 1.62 0.03 2.18
C MET A 11 1.69 -1.44 1.80
N SER A 12 1.55 -1.72 0.51
CA SER A 12 1.90 -3.03 0.00
C SER A 12 3.41 -3.27 0.13
N PRO A 13 3.87 -4.54 0.10
CA PRO A 13 5.29 -4.85 0.13
C PRO A 13 6.08 -4.18 -1.00
N GLU A 14 5.50 -4.08 -2.19
CA GLU A 14 6.13 -3.43 -3.34
C GLU A 14 6.35 -1.94 -3.09
N CYS A 15 5.31 -1.23 -2.60
CA CYS A 15 5.42 0.18 -2.27
C CYS A 15 6.37 0.43 -1.08
N ALA A 16 6.29 -0.38 -0.02
CA ALA A 16 7.20 -0.26 1.11
C ALA A 16 8.68 -0.41 0.71
N LEU A 17 8.97 -1.31 -0.24
CA LEU A 17 10.31 -1.42 -0.82
C LEU A 17 10.65 -0.26 -1.75
N ALA A 18 9.70 0.26 -2.52
CA ALA A 18 9.93 1.34 -3.47
C ALA A 18 10.36 2.67 -2.81
N HIS A 19 10.05 2.89 -1.54
CA HIS A 19 10.57 4.01 -0.74
C HIS A 19 12.08 3.90 -0.47
N ARG A 20 12.69 2.72 -0.68
CA ARG A 20 14.14 2.54 -0.55
C ARG A 20 14.85 2.96 -1.85
N PRO A 21 16.02 3.63 -1.75
CA PRO A 21 16.84 3.94 -2.92
C PRO A 21 17.13 2.70 -3.76
N GLY A 22 16.94 2.81 -5.09
CA GLY A 22 17.17 1.72 -6.04
C GLY A 22 15.96 0.83 -6.34
N TYR A 23 14.86 0.97 -5.58
CA TYR A 23 13.65 0.15 -5.73
C TYR A 23 12.43 0.90 -6.27
N SER A 24 12.58 2.17 -6.64
CA SER A 24 11.47 3.06 -7.04
C SER A 24 10.57 2.51 -8.15
N LYS A 25 11.07 1.62 -9.01
CA LYS A 25 10.28 0.98 -10.07
C LYS A 25 9.19 0.04 -9.54
N LEU A 26 9.35 -0.50 -8.32
CA LEU A 26 8.38 -1.41 -7.72
C LEU A 26 7.01 -0.76 -7.46
N HIS A 27 6.92 0.58 -7.46
CA HIS A 27 5.62 1.28 -7.45
C HIS A 27 4.71 0.87 -8.61
N GLN A 28 5.27 0.51 -9.77
CA GLN A 28 4.51 0.10 -10.95
C GLN A 28 3.96 -1.33 -10.83
N ASP A 29 4.54 -2.15 -9.94
CA ASP A 29 4.16 -3.54 -9.74
C ASP A 29 3.09 -3.72 -8.65
N CYS A 30 2.79 -2.67 -7.89
CA CYS A 30 1.77 -2.74 -6.85
C CYS A 30 0.37 -2.98 -7.46
N ARG A 31 -0.22 -4.13 -7.10
CA ARG A 31 -1.58 -4.53 -7.50
C ARG A 31 -2.59 -4.49 -6.34
N GLN A 32 -2.13 -4.11 -5.14
CA GLN A 32 -2.94 -4.05 -3.93
C GLN A 32 -3.75 -2.74 -3.88
N THR A 33 -4.61 -2.54 -4.89
CA THR A 33 -5.37 -1.28 -5.09
C THR A 33 -6.76 -1.28 -4.44
N ARG A 34 -7.20 -2.44 -3.92
CA ARG A 34 -8.51 -2.64 -3.30
C ARG A 34 -8.39 -3.46 -2.04
N ASP A 35 -9.34 -3.23 -1.13
CA ASP A 35 -9.48 -4.01 0.08
C ASP A 35 -9.97 -5.42 -0.24
N ILE A 36 -9.35 -6.42 0.39
CA ILE A 36 -9.77 -7.81 0.32
C ILE A 36 -10.46 -8.16 1.64
N PRO A 37 -11.79 -8.35 1.65
CA PRO A 37 -12.50 -8.70 2.87
C PRO A 37 -12.14 -10.13 3.31
N LEU A 38 -12.10 -10.34 4.63
CA LEU A 38 -11.96 -11.67 5.19
C LEU A 38 -13.28 -12.45 4.98
N PRO A 39 -13.26 -13.63 4.34
CA PRO A 39 -14.48 -14.42 4.15
C PRO A 39 -15.18 -14.70 5.48
N GLN A 40 -16.52 -14.68 5.47
CA GLN A 40 -17.37 -14.95 6.63
C GLN A 40 -17.24 -13.95 7.80
N SER A 41 -16.48 -12.87 7.63
CA SER A 41 -16.41 -11.78 8.60
C SER A 41 -17.10 -10.52 8.07
N ARG A 42 -17.66 -9.72 8.97
CA ARG A 42 -18.24 -8.41 8.65
C ARG A 42 -17.25 -7.32 9.05
N GLY A 43 -16.82 -6.52 8.08
CA GLY A 43 -15.99 -5.34 8.31
C GLY A 43 -14.50 -5.61 8.58
N ILE A 44 -14.05 -6.87 8.58
CA ILE A 44 -12.63 -7.22 8.72
C ILE A 44 -12.02 -7.43 7.33
N LEU A 45 -10.85 -6.82 7.12
CA LEU A 45 -10.06 -6.98 5.89
C LEU A 45 -8.98 -8.03 6.12
N LEU A 46 -8.90 -9.00 5.20
CA LEU A 46 -7.80 -9.96 5.13
C LEU A 46 -6.53 -9.26 4.62
N VAL A 47 -6.68 -8.38 3.64
CA VAL A 47 -5.60 -7.56 3.09
C VAL A 47 -6.16 -6.14 2.85
N PRO A 48 -5.67 -5.11 3.54
CA PRO A 48 -6.07 -3.74 3.26
C PRO A 48 -5.53 -3.30 1.90
N ARG A 49 -6.19 -2.36 1.22
CA ARG A 49 -5.58 -1.68 0.07
C ARG A 49 -4.30 -0.99 0.51
N CYS A 50 -3.33 -0.91 -0.39
CA CYS A 50 -2.17 -0.04 -0.22
C CYS A 50 -2.67 1.39 0.05
N THR A 51 -1.88 2.20 0.75
CA THR A 51 -2.19 3.62 1.02
C THR A 51 -1.10 4.56 0.49
N CYS A 52 -0.18 4.02 -0.31
CA CYS A 52 0.89 4.80 -0.93
C CYS A 52 0.29 5.87 -1.87
N SER A 53 0.81 7.10 -1.77
CA SER A 53 0.36 8.28 -2.53
C SER A 53 0.53 8.16 -4.04
N HIS A 54 1.35 7.22 -4.51
CA HIS A 54 1.48 6.88 -5.94
C HIS A 54 0.14 6.41 -6.54
N HIS A 55 -0.72 5.81 -5.71
CA HIS A 55 -2.03 5.36 -6.15
C HIS A 55 -3.08 6.44 -5.91
N ARG A 56 -3.79 6.80 -6.98
CA ARG A 56 -4.99 7.62 -6.86
C ARG A 56 -6.16 6.73 -6.48
N TYR A 57 -6.46 6.65 -5.19
CA TYR A 57 -7.70 6.05 -4.73
C TYR A 57 -8.83 7.05 -4.95
N THR A 58 -9.81 6.70 -5.78
CA THR A 58 -11.11 7.36 -5.71
C THR A 58 -11.71 6.98 -4.36
N SER A 59 -11.68 7.90 -3.40
CA SER A 59 -12.45 7.76 -2.17
C SER A 59 -13.91 7.54 -2.55
N PRO A 60 -14.60 6.49 -2.06
CA PRO A 60 -16.04 6.50 -2.08
C PRO A 60 -16.47 7.63 -1.14
N GLY A 61 -17.10 8.66 -1.71
CA GLY A 61 -17.73 9.75 -0.96
C GLY A 61 -18.94 9.28 -0.18
#